data_AF-A0A0E3M6I9-F1
#
_entry.id   AF-A0A0E3M6I9-F1
#
_cell.length_a   1.000
_cell.length_b   1.000
_cell.length_c   1.000
_cell.angle_alpha   90.00
_cell.angle_beta   90.00
_cell.angle_gamma   90.00
#
_symmetry.space_group_name_H-M   'P 1'
#
loop_
_entity.id
_entity.type
_entity.pdbx_description
1 polymer ?
#
loop_
_entity_poly.entity_id
_entity_poly.type
_entity_poly.pdbx_seq_one_letter_code
_entity_poly.pdbx_strand_id
1 'polypeptide(L)' 'MNSIENSELLPKGRQYVHLSNDIETALQVGKRHDDKPVILEIDAKKAWDEGVKFYLGNDKVWLADNIPSKDIKVTS' A
#
# COMPACT_ATOMS: atom_id res chain seq x y z
N MET A 1 -13.63 13.54 0.15
CA MET A 1 -12.83 13.87 -1.05
C MET A 1 -11.45 13.25 -0.83
N ASN A 2 -11.18 12.20 -1.59
CA ASN A 2 -10.16 11.19 -1.28
C ASN A 2 -8.78 11.69 -1.72
N SER A 3 -7.88 11.97 -0.76
CA SER A 3 -6.51 12.45 -1.04
C SER A 3 -5.64 11.54 -1.93
N ILE A 4 -6.09 10.33 -2.25
CA ILE A 4 -5.33 9.32 -3.00
C ILE A 4 -5.45 9.51 -4.53
N GLU A 5 -6.43 10.28 -5.00
CA GLU A 5 -6.74 10.38 -6.44
C GLU A 5 -5.78 11.28 -7.23
N ASN A 6 -4.94 12.07 -6.55
CA ASN A 6 -3.87 12.87 -7.18
C ASN A 6 -2.54 12.85 -6.39
N SER A 7 -2.42 11.98 -5.39
CA SER A 7 -1.26 11.97 -4.49
C SER A 7 -0.70 10.57 -4.30
N GLU A 8 0.61 10.48 -4.14
CA GLU A 8 1.32 9.25 -3.78
C GLU A 8 0.78 8.66 -2.46
N LEU A 9 0.87 7.34 -2.31
CA LEU A 9 0.65 6.69 -1.03
C LEU A 9 1.82 7.03 -0.10
N LEU A 10 1.54 7.88 0.89
CA LEU A 10 2.52 8.32 1.88
C LEU A 10 2.51 7.43 3.12
N PRO A 11 3.65 7.23 3.78
CA PRO A 11 3.75 6.47 5.02
C PRO A 11 3.07 7.17 6.23
N LYS A 12 2.47 8.36 6.02
CA LYS A 12 1.83 9.20 7.04
C LYS A 12 2.71 9.32 8.29
N GLY A 13 2.23 8.87 9.46
CA GLY A 13 2.97 8.93 10.73
C GLY A 13 4.01 7.82 10.93
N ARG A 14 4.32 7.04 9.89
CA ARG A 14 5.31 5.95 9.91
C ARG A 14 6.49 6.31 9.01
N GLN A 15 7.57 5.54 9.12
CA GLN A 15 8.74 5.70 8.25
C GLN A 15 8.51 5.16 6.83
N TYR A 16 7.71 4.09 6.68
CA TYR A 16 7.47 3.40 5.41
C TYR A 16 6.00 3.04 5.23
N VAL A 17 5.58 2.94 3.96
CA VAL A 17 4.29 2.41 3.55
C VAL A 17 4.28 0.92 3.86
N HIS A 18 3.26 0.44 4.56
CA HIS A 18 3.14 -0.97 4.89
C HIS A 18 2.22 -1.65 3.89
N LEU A 19 2.73 -2.68 3.23
CA LEU A 19 2.03 -3.49 2.25
C LEU A 19 1.86 -4.91 2.79
N SER A 20 0.77 -5.55 2.42
CA SER A 20 0.54 -6.98 2.69
C SER A 20 0.80 -7.78 1.42
N ASN A 21 1.35 -8.99 1.53
CA ASN A 21 1.60 -9.82 0.34
C ASN A 21 0.30 -10.42 -0.24
N ASP A 22 -0.75 -10.54 0.59
CA ASP A 22 -2.02 -11.16 0.23
C ASP A 22 -3.22 -10.32 0.70
N ILE A 23 -4.34 -10.49 -0.01
CA ILE A 23 -5.59 -9.74 0.23
C ILE A 23 -6.19 -10.07 1.60
N GLU A 24 -6.07 -11.33 2.06
CA GLU A 24 -6.65 -11.74 3.34
C GLU A 24 -5.96 -11.02 4.51
N THR A 25 -4.64 -10.98 4.51
CA THR A 25 -3.84 -10.20 5.47
C THR A 25 -4.18 -8.71 5.37
N ALA A 26 -4.29 -8.16 4.15
CA ALA A 26 -4.65 -6.76 3.95
C ALA A 26 -6.03 -6.42 4.54
N LEU A 27 -7.02 -7.29 4.33
CA LEU A 27 -8.36 -7.17 4.90
C LEU A 27 -8.33 -7.25 6.42
N GLN A 28 -7.59 -8.20 7.00
CA GLN A 28 -7.47 -8.33 8.46
C GLN A 28 -6.81 -7.11 9.10
N VAL A 29 -5.78 -6.54 8.47
CA VAL A 29 -5.12 -5.32 8.94
C VAL A 29 -6.05 -4.12 8.81
N GLY A 30 -6.77 -4.00 7.69
CA GLY A 30 -7.74 -2.93 7.46
C GLY A 30 -8.91 -2.98 8.46
N LYS A 31 -9.44 -4.18 8.73
CA LYS A 31 -10.54 -4.42 9.69
C LYS A 31 -10.23 -4.00 11.12
N ARG A 32 -8.95 -3.89 11.49
CA ARG A 32 -8.55 -3.36 12.81
C ARG A 32 -8.81 -1.87 12.96
N HIS A 33 -8.92 -1.15 11.85
CA HIS A 33 -9.08 0.30 11.81
C HIS A 33 -10.46 0.73 11.32
N ASP A 34 -11.08 -0.03 10.42
CA ASP A 34 -12.39 0.29 9.84
C ASP A 34 -13.18 -1.00 9.58
N ASP A 35 -14.49 -1.01 9.86
CA ASP A 35 -15.37 -2.16 9.59
C ASP A 35 -15.52 -2.45 8.09
N LYS A 36 -15.24 -1.46 7.22
CA LYS A 36 -15.29 -1.56 5.75
C LYS A 36 -13.97 -1.10 5.14
N PRO A 37 -12.89 -1.89 5.26
CA PRO A 37 -11.60 -1.51 4.69
C PRO A 37 -11.64 -1.53 3.16
N VAL A 38 -10.97 -0.56 2.55
CA VAL A 38 -10.72 -0.52 1.10
C VAL A 38 -9.40 -1.20 0.82
N ILE A 39 -9.37 -2.10 -0.16
CA ILE A 39 -8.14 -2.77 -0.59
C ILE A 39 -7.52 -2.00 -1.74
N LEU A 40 -6.24 -1.67 -1.58
CA LEU A 40 -5.42 -1.04 -2.61
C LEU A 40 -4.45 -2.09 -3.15
N GLU A 41 -4.62 -2.43 -4.41
CA GLU A 41 -3.70 -3.28 -5.16
C GLU A 41 -2.57 -2.39 -5.70
N ILE A 42 -1.32 -2.79 -5.43
CA ILE A 42 -0.15 -2.05 -5.85
C ILE A 42 0.57 -2.84 -6.93
N ASP A 43 0.81 -2.23 -8.10
CA ASP A 43 1.71 -2.77 -9.09
C ASP A 43 3.16 -2.55 -8.63
N ALA A 44 3.60 -3.41 -7.70
CA ALA A 44 4.91 -3.31 -7.07
C ALA A 44 6.06 -3.42 -8.09
N LYS A 45 5.85 -4.17 -9.18
CA LYS A 45 6.85 -4.30 -10.24
C LYS A 45 7.02 -2.99 -10.99
N LYS A 46 5.90 -2.39 -11.42
CA LYS A 46 5.93 -1.10 -12.12
C LYS A 46 6.49 0.01 -11.23
N ALA A 47 6.07 0.07 -9.97
CA ALA A 47 6.61 1.03 -8.99
C ALA A 47 8.12 0.84 -8.79
N TRP A 48 8.61 -0.40 -8.71
CA TRP A 48 10.04 -0.71 -8.60
C TRP A 48 10.81 -0.24 -9.84
N ASP A 49 10.30 -0.53 -11.05
CA ASP A 49 10.93 -0.13 -12.32
C ASP A 49 11.01 1.40 -12.46
N GLU A 50 10.13 2.14 -11.79
CA GLU A 50 10.12 3.60 -11.73
C GLU A 50 10.97 4.19 -10.59
N GLY A 51 11.60 3.34 -9.76
CA GLY A 51 12.56 3.73 -8.74
C GLY A 51 12.03 3.74 -7.29
N VAL A 52 10.81 3.26 -7.05
CA VAL A 52 10.29 3.08 -5.69
C VAL A 52 11.07 1.96 -5.01
N LYS A 53 11.57 2.22 -3.79
CA LYS A 53 12.28 1.21 -3.01
C LYS A 53 11.30 0.41 -2.17
N PHE A 54 11.50 -0.90 -2.20
CA PHE A 54 10.79 -1.86 -1.38
C PHE A 54 11.79 -2.58 -0.46
N TYR A 55 11.35 -2.85 0.75
CA TYR A 55 12.13 -3.48 1.80
C TYR A 55 11.33 -4.63 2.40
N LEU A 56 12.02 -5.72 2.73
CA LEU A 56 11.40 -6.85 3.40
C LEU A 56 11.15 -6.50 4.87
N GLY A 57 9.89 -6.51 5.30
CA GLY A 57 9.52 -6.30 6.70
C GLY A 57 9.51 -7.62 7.47
N ASN A 58 8.58 -8.52 7.10
CA ASN A 58 8.50 -9.90 7.56
C ASN A 58 7.83 -10.77 6.49
N ASP A 59 7.56 -12.06 6.77
CA ASP A 59 6.99 -13.01 5.80
C ASP A 59 5.68 -12.55 5.14
N LYS A 60 4.91 -11.67 5.80
CA LYS A 60 3.59 -11.21 5.35
C LYS A 60 3.51 -9.72 5.06
N VAL A 61 4.52 -8.95 5.46
CA VAL A 61 4.53 -7.48 5.40
C VAL A 61 5.75 -6.99 4.65
N TRP A 62 5.49 -6.15 3.66
CA TRP A 62 6.48 -5.40 2.91
C TRP A 62 6.45 -3.93 3.31
N LEU A 63 7.61 -3.29 3.24
CA LEU A 63 7.75 -1.87 3.44
C LEU A 63 8.11 -1.23 2.10
N ALA A 64 7.56 -0.06 1.81
CA ALA A 64 7.91 0.71 0.64
C ALA A 64 8.12 2.17 1.01
N ASP A 65 8.90 2.88 0.19
CA ASP A 65 8.88 4.35 0.18
C ASP A 65 7.52 4.84 -0.36
N ASN A 66 7.44 6.09 -0.80
CA ASN A 66 6.22 6.64 -1.38
C ASN A 66 5.87 5.89 -2.68
N ILE A 67 4.59 5.54 -2.84
CA ILE A 67 4.11 4.82 -4.04
C ILE A 67 3.27 5.76 -4.90
N PRO A 68 3.64 6.03 -6.15
CA PRO A 68 2.86 6.88 -7.04
C PRO A 68 1.44 6.35 -7.24
N SER A 69 0.44 7.24 -7.26
CA SER A 69 -0.98 6.84 -7.44
C SER A 69 -1.25 6.09 -8.74
N LYS A 70 -0.44 6.33 -9.78
CA LYS A 70 -0.48 5.63 -11.07
C LYS A 70 -0.14 4.13 -10.99
N ASP A 71 0.43 3.68 -9.87
CA ASP A 71 0.76 2.28 -9.60
C ASP A 71 -0.20 1.66 -8.57
N ILE A 72 -1.25 2.41 -8.20
CA ILE A 72 -2.26 2.00 -7.22
C ILE A 72 -3.57 1.76 -7.96
N LYS A 73 -4.17 0.61 -7.73
CA LYS A 73 -5.50 0.25 -8.20
C LYS A 73 -6.40 0.01 -7.00
N VAL A 74 -7.52 0.72 -6.95
CA VAL A 74 -8.51 0.57 -5.89
C VAL A 74 -9.39 -0.63 -6.22
N THR A 75 -9.43 -1.61 -5.32
CA THR A 75 -10.30 -2.79 -5.42
C THR A 75 -11.31 -2.75 -4.26
N SER A 76 -12.60 -2.83 -4.60
CA SER A 76 -13.71 -2.83 -3.62
C SER A 76 -14.07 -4.23 -3.14
#